data_AF-A0A554JBR9-F1
#
_entry.id   AF-A0A554JBR9-F1
#
_cell.length_a   1.000
_cell.length_b   1.000
_cell.length_c   1.000
_cell.angle_alpha   90.00
_cell.angle_beta   90.00
_cell.angle_gamma   90.00
#
_symmetry.space_group_name_H-M   'P 1'
#
loop_
_entity.id
_entity.type
_entity.pdbx_description
1 polymer ?
#
loop_
_entity_poly.entity_id
_entity_poly.type
_entity_poly.pdbx_seq_one_letter_code
_entity_poly.pdbx_strand_id
1 'polypeptide(L)'
;MSAAIKTIGLTPESDQPPLISVQSVSKTYGEDPLDNNQLILRELTFTVSPGEFVIIFGPSGSGKSSLLNLLAGLERPTWGTISVGGQDLSRLTDEELASYHRLRMGIVFQTFNLIKSLSVWENVALPQSASGVRYQPRRKRALELLKLFKLEAYANRHPNEISGGEQQRVAIARALINNPQFLLIDEPTGNLDTKSADAVMQILHGLHYRSKHTIILVTHNPNYLSFATRVIYMRDGQIQKQEYISHDPSTVPPAVSEKSFQKLADFKANEGAYAMR
;
A
#
# COMPACT_ATOMS: atom_id res chain seq x y z
N MET A 1 12.07 23.17 9.66
CA MET A 1 11.08 23.91 10.48
C MET A 1 10.13 22.88 11.07
N SER A 2 10.16 22.74 12.40
CA SER A 2 9.44 21.69 13.15
C SER A 2 7.96 22.06 13.25
N ALA A 3 7.08 21.36 12.52
CA ALA A 3 5.64 21.46 12.71
C ALA A 3 5.28 20.57 13.91
N ALA A 4 4.76 21.17 14.97
CA ALA A 4 4.35 20.46 16.17
C ALA A 4 3.20 19.49 15.84
N ILE A 5 3.46 18.19 16.02
CA ILE A 5 2.46 17.13 15.91
C ILE A 5 1.44 17.35 17.04
N LYS A 6 0.19 17.67 16.69
CA LYS A 6 -0.93 17.71 17.64
C LYS A 6 -1.48 16.29 17.80
N THR A 7 -1.19 15.68 18.94
CA THR A 7 -1.72 14.37 19.34
C THR A 7 -3.18 14.51 19.75
N ILE A 8 -4.10 13.83 19.07
CA ILE A 8 -5.49 13.69 19.51
C ILE A 8 -5.67 12.22 19.94
N GLY A 9 -5.89 12.00 21.23
CA GLY A 9 -5.94 10.67 21.85
C GLY A 9 -7.26 9.91 21.70
N LEU A 10 -8.04 10.17 20.64
CA LEU A 10 -9.34 9.53 20.44
C LEU A 10 -9.44 8.96 19.02
N THR A 11 -9.85 7.69 18.92
CA THR A 11 -10.33 7.07 17.68
C THR A 11 -11.46 7.93 17.11
N PRO A 12 -11.37 8.44 15.87
CA PRO A 12 -12.53 9.06 15.25
C PRO A 12 -13.59 7.98 15.07
N GLU A 13 -14.75 8.16 15.71
CA GLU A 13 -15.92 7.31 15.46
C GLU A 13 -16.33 7.51 13.99
N SER A 14 -16.11 6.46 13.20
CA SER A 14 -16.55 6.34 11.82
C SER A 14 -17.80 5.47 11.82
N ASP A 15 -18.93 6.01 11.34
CA ASP A 15 -20.17 5.26 11.10
C ASP A 15 -20.02 4.17 10.01
N GLN A 16 -18.93 4.20 9.24
CA GLN A 16 -18.65 3.16 8.25
C GLN A 16 -17.86 2.00 8.87
N PRO A 17 -18.19 0.74 8.51
CA PRO A 17 -17.42 -0.42 8.94
C PRO A 17 -15.97 -0.30 8.46
N PRO A 18 -15.01 -0.82 9.24
CA PRO A 18 -13.61 -0.75 8.87
C PRO A 18 -13.34 -1.51 7.57
N LEU A 19 -12.45 -0.97 6.73
CA LEU A 19 -12.00 -1.64 5.51
C LEU A 19 -11.16 -2.87 5.85
N ILE A 20 -10.29 -2.76 6.86
CA ILE A 20 -9.46 -3.87 7.35
C ILE A 20 -9.71 -4.03 8.85
N SER A 21 -9.91 -5.25 9.30
CA SER A 21 -10.00 -5.59 10.72
C SER A 21 -9.03 -6.72 11.04
N VAL A 22 -8.13 -6.46 11.97
CA VAL A 22 -7.15 -7.41 12.51
C VAL A 22 -7.54 -7.68 13.96
N GLN A 23 -7.85 -8.94 14.29
CA GLN A 23 -8.37 -9.33 15.60
C GLN A 23 -7.50 -10.45 16.20
N SER A 24 -6.81 -10.11 17.30
CA SER A 24 -5.92 -11.01 18.05
C SER A 24 -4.98 -11.84 17.18
N VAL A 25 -4.40 -11.21 16.16
CA VAL A 25 -3.59 -11.91 15.15
C VAL A 25 -2.20 -12.22 15.69
N SER A 26 -1.83 -13.48 15.59
CA SER A 26 -0.52 -13.99 15.96
C SER A 26 0.09 -14.79 14.81
N LYS A 27 1.43 -14.76 14.71
CA LYS A 27 2.18 -15.46 13.66
C LYS A 27 3.45 -16.07 14.22
N THR A 28 3.61 -17.36 13.96
CA THR A 28 4.81 -18.14 14.27
C THR A 28 5.46 -18.64 12.98
N TYR A 29 6.78 -18.82 13.01
CA TYR A 29 7.51 -19.62 12.02
C TYR A 29 8.31 -20.71 12.74
N GLY A 30 8.46 -21.86 12.09
CA GLY A 30 9.07 -23.07 12.62
C GLY A 30 8.38 -24.30 12.04
N GLU A 31 9.16 -25.31 11.64
CA GLU A 31 8.64 -26.59 11.12
C GLU A 31 8.58 -27.70 12.19
N ASP A 32 9.30 -27.54 13.30
CA ASP A 32 9.45 -28.56 14.34
C ASP A 32 8.91 -28.08 15.70
N PRO A 33 7.96 -28.79 16.34
CA PRO A 33 7.49 -28.50 17.70
C PRO A 33 8.59 -28.45 18.77
N LEU A 34 9.75 -29.08 18.52
CA LEU A 34 10.91 -29.09 19.42
C LEU A 34 11.87 -27.91 19.18
N ASP A 35 11.76 -27.22 18.04
CA ASP A 35 12.65 -26.13 17.65
C ASP A 35 11.93 -24.80 17.82
N ASN A 36 11.87 -24.35 19.08
CA ASN A 36 11.58 -23.00 19.55
C ASN A 36 10.75 -22.11 18.57
N ASN A 37 9.49 -22.51 18.30
CA ASN A 37 8.54 -21.77 17.45
C ASN A 37 8.67 -20.25 17.65
N GLN A 38 9.23 -19.56 16.66
CA GLN A 38 9.55 -18.15 16.82
C GLN A 38 8.27 -17.35 16.63
N LEU A 39 7.68 -16.90 17.75
CA LEU A 39 6.50 -16.04 17.74
C LEU A 39 6.89 -14.62 17.28
N ILE A 40 6.54 -14.30 16.04
CA ILE A 40 6.87 -13.04 15.36
C ILE A 40 5.80 -11.98 15.61
N LEU A 41 4.52 -12.33 15.55
CA LEU A 41 3.41 -11.43 15.85
C LEU A 41 2.63 -11.95 17.05
N ARG A 42 2.26 -11.05 17.96
CA ARG A 42 1.70 -11.36 19.28
C ARG A 42 0.38 -10.61 19.48
N GLU A 43 -0.72 -11.28 19.17
CA GLU A 43 -2.11 -10.85 19.46
C GLU A 43 -2.45 -9.44 18.97
N LEU A 44 -2.05 -9.11 17.74
CA LEU A 44 -2.30 -7.80 17.18
C LEU A 44 -3.80 -7.56 16.97
N THR A 45 -4.29 -6.43 17.49
CA THR A 45 -5.67 -5.98 17.27
C THR A 45 -5.70 -4.52 16.83
N PHE A 46 -6.22 -4.27 15.63
CA PHE A 46 -6.47 -2.93 15.10
C PHE A 46 -7.41 -2.98 13.89
N THR A 47 -8.05 -1.86 13.59
CA THR A 47 -8.85 -1.67 12.37
C THR A 47 -8.20 -0.62 11.49
N VAL A 48 -8.56 -0.54 10.20
CA VAL A 48 -8.22 0.54 9.27
C VAL A 48 -9.49 0.96 8.55
N SER A 49 -9.85 2.24 8.65
CA SER A 49 -11.05 2.78 7.98
C SER A 49 -10.77 3.06 6.50
N PRO A 50 -11.79 3.04 5.63
CA PRO A 50 -11.65 3.49 4.25
C PRO A 50 -11.07 4.90 4.17
N GLY A 51 -10.08 5.10 3.30
CA GLY A 51 -9.45 6.38 3.06
C GLY A 51 -8.42 6.81 4.11
N GLU A 52 -8.04 5.97 5.09
CA GLU A 52 -6.94 6.26 6.02
C GLU A 52 -5.56 6.14 5.36
N PHE A 53 -4.60 6.95 5.82
CA PHE A 53 -3.17 6.72 5.58
C PHE A 53 -2.53 6.25 6.89
N VAL A 54 -2.37 4.94 7.01
CA VAL A 54 -1.75 4.30 8.17
C VAL A 54 -0.27 4.05 7.91
N ILE A 55 0.57 4.53 8.81
CA ILE A 55 1.98 4.11 8.86
C ILE A 55 2.17 3.13 10.03
N ILE A 56 2.68 1.95 9.72
CA ILE A 56 3.11 0.97 10.70
C ILE A 56 4.61 1.18 10.91
N PHE A 57 4.97 1.75 12.04
CA PHE A 57 6.32 2.20 12.35
C PHE A 57 6.99 1.30 13.38
N GLY A 58 8.28 0.98 13.19
CA GLY A 58 9.05 0.26 14.20
C GLY A 58 10.42 -0.19 13.71
N PRO A 59 11.32 -0.64 14.60
CA PRO A 59 12.66 -1.09 14.23
C PRO A 59 12.62 -2.34 13.33
N SER A 60 13.72 -2.64 12.63
CA SER A 60 13.89 -3.90 11.91
C SER A 60 13.66 -5.10 12.84
N GLY A 61 13.03 -6.16 12.34
CA GLY A 61 12.69 -7.34 13.14
C GLY A 61 11.42 -7.22 14.00
N SER A 62 10.73 -6.08 14.01
CA SER A 62 9.50 -5.91 14.81
C SER A 62 8.26 -6.65 14.28
N GLY A 63 8.36 -7.37 13.16
CA GLY A 63 7.27 -8.11 12.54
C GLY A 63 6.46 -7.36 11.46
N LYS A 64 6.85 -6.14 11.09
CA LYS A 64 6.11 -5.32 10.09
C LYS A 64 5.88 -6.01 8.75
N SER A 65 6.93 -6.58 8.14
CA SER A 65 6.81 -7.27 6.85
C SER A 65 5.97 -8.54 6.96
N SER A 66 6.07 -9.28 8.06
CA SER A 66 5.17 -10.42 8.34
C SER A 66 3.71 -9.96 8.43
N LEU A 67 3.43 -8.85 9.14
CA LEU A 67 2.08 -8.28 9.18
C LEU A 67 1.61 -7.86 7.78
N LEU A 68 2.47 -7.25 6.98
CA LEU A 68 2.15 -6.86 5.60
C LEU A 68 1.83 -8.09 4.73
N ASN A 69 2.58 -9.20 4.86
CA ASN A 69 2.30 -10.45 4.15
C ASN A 69 0.94 -11.06 4.55
N LEU A 70 0.60 -11.00 5.83
CA LEU A 70 -0.71 -11.44 6.32
C LEU A 70 -1.85 -10.58 5.78
N LEU A 71 -1.69 -9.25 5.81
CA LEU A 71 -2.65 -8.32 5.20
C LEU A 71 -2.74 -8.53 3.68
N ALA A 72 -1.65 -8.90 3.03
CA ALA A 72 -1.63 -9.21 1.61
C ALA A 72 -2.27 -10.57 1.27
N GLY A 73 -2.64 -11.39 2.26
CA GLY A 73 -3.12 -12.75 2.03
C GLY A 73 -2.07 -13.66 1.37
N LEU A 74 -0.78 -13.29 1.43
CA LEU A 74 0.33 -14.11 0.97
C LEU A 74 0.69 -15.19 2.00
N GLU A 75 0.38 -14.91 3.27
CA GLU A 75 0.51 -15.83 4.37
C GLU A 75 -0.78 -15.82 5.20
N ARG A 76 -1.02 -16.91 5.92
CA ARG A 76 -2.13 -17.01 6.88
C ARG A 76 -1.63 -16.78 8.31
N PRO A 77 -2.45 -16.14 9.17
CA PRO A 77 -2.14 -16.02 10.59
C PRO A 77 -2.12 -17.41 11.23
N THR A 78 -1.30 -17.60 12.26
CA THR A 78 -1.34 -18.83 13.06
C THR A 78 -2.58 -18.85 13.96
N TRP A 79 -2.91 -17.69 14.54
CA TRP A 79 -4.12 -17.47 15.32
C TRP A 79 -4.71 -16.08 15.04
N GLY A 80 -5.98 -15.91 15.38
CA GLY A 80 -6.73 -14.69 15.14
C GLY A 80 -7.25 -14.59 13.71
N THR A 81 -7.83 -13.43 13.38
CA THR A 81 -8.54 -13.24 12.12
C THR A 81 -8.18 -11.91 11.48
N ILE A 82 -8.02 -11.93 10.16
CA ILE A 82 -7.90 -10.72 9.33
C ILE A 82 -9.06 -10.71 8.37
N SER A 83 -9.87 -9.65 8.40
CA SER A 83 -10.92 -9.43 7.41
C SER A 83 -10.72 -8.14 6.63
N VAL A 84 -11.06 -8.18 5.35
CA VAL A 84 -10.99 -7.04 4.44
C VAL A 84 -12.32 -6.87 3.74
N GLY A 85 -12.95 -5.69 3.87
CA GLY A 85 -14.29 -5.43 3.35
C GLY A 85 -15.33 -6.43 3.87
N GLY A 86 -15.16 -6.91 5.10
CA GLY A 86 -16.02 -7.93 5.72
C GLY A 86 -15.68 -9.39 5.36
N GLN A 87 -14.73 -9.65 4.46
CA GLN A 87 -14.33 -11.00 4.07
C GLN A 87 -13.10 -11.47 4.88
N ASP A 88 -13.21 -12.59 5.61
CA ASP A 88 -12.10 -13.21 6.34
C ASP A 88 -11.10 -13.85 5.35
N LEU A 89 -9.87 -13.35 5.34
CA LEU A 89 -8.82 -13.78 4.41
C LEU A 89 -8.41 -15.24 4.64
N SER A 90 -8.53 -15.76 5.86
CA SER A 90 -8.13 -17.14 6.18
C SER A 90 -9.07 -18.20 5.59
N ARG A 91 -10.28 -17.78 5.21
CA ARG A 91 -11.34 -18.65 4.67
C ARG A 91 -11.41 -18.62 3.14
N LEU A 92 -10.63 -17.76 2.50
CA LEU A 92 -10.61 -17.65 1.05
C LEU A 92 -9.93 -18.88 0.43
N THR A 93 -10.54 -19.38 -0.64
CA THR A 93 -9.94 -20.32 -1.58
C THR A 93 -8.84 -19.64 -2.40
N ASP A 94 -8.02 -20.42 -3.11
CA ASP A 94 -6.94 -19.87 -3.94
C ASP A 94 -7.49 -18.97 -5.07
N GLU A 95 -8.65 -19.31 -5.63
CA GLU A 95 -9.33 -18.50 -6.65
C GLU A 95 -9.87 -17.18 -6.09
N GLU A 96 -10.38 -17.20 -4.87
CA GLU A 96 -10.82 -16.00 -4.15
C GLU A 96 -9.63 -15.12 -3.73
N LEU A 97 -8.51 -15.73 -3.31
CA LEU A 97 -7.26 -15.01 -3.04
C LEU A 97 -6.70 -14.34 -4.30
N ALA A 98 -6.72 -15.04 -5.44
CA ALA A 98 -6.33 -14.45 -6.72
C ALA A 98 -7.25 -13.26 -7.10
N SER A 99 -8.54 -13.35 -6.78
CA SER A 99 -9.49 -12.25 -7.00
C SER A 99 -9.27 -11.10 -6.03
N TYR A 100 -8.93 -11.39 -4.77
CA TYR A 100 -8.51 -10.42 -3.76
C TYR A 100 -7.26 -9.63 -4.21
N HIS A 101 -6.22 -10.32 -4.68
CA HIS A 101 -5.00 -9.68 -5.22
C HIS A 101 -5.27 -8.85 -6.47
N ARG A 102 -6.25 -9.25 -7.30
CA ARG A 102 -6.58 -8.52 -8.53
C ARG A 102 -7.41 -7.27 -8.28
N LEU A 103 -8.37 -7.33 -7.36
CA LEU A 103 -9.44 -6.32 -7.25
C LEU A 103 -9.38 -5.47 -5.99
N ARG A 104 -8.82 -5.99 -4.89
CA ARG A 104 -8.92 -5.34 -3.58
C ARG A 104 -7.67 -4.56 -3.22
N MET A 105 -6.50 -5.08 -3.55
CA MET A 105 -5.24 -4.53 -3.08
C MET A 105 -4.22 -4.28 -4.20
N GLY A 106 -3.41 -3.25 -4.00
CA GLY A 106 -2.15 -3.07 -4.71
C GLY A 106 -0.99 -3.24 -3.74
N ILE A 107 0.11 -3.86 -4.17
CA ILE A 107 1.31 -4.04 -3.34
C ILE A 107 2.53 -3.39 -3.98
N VAL A 108 3.31 -2.71 -3.15
CA VAL A 108 4.59 -2.10 -3.51
C VAL A 108 5.65 -2.66 -2.58
N PHE A 109 6.67 -3.30 -3.15
CA PHE A 109 7.75 -3.94 -2.40
C PHE A 109 8.99 -3.04 -2.31
N GLN A 110 9.81 -3.23 -1.28
CA GLN A 110 11.06 -2.49 -1.07
C GLN A 110 12.04 -2.59 -2.25
N THR A 111 12.11 -3.77 -2.90
CA THR A 111 13.01 -4.05 -4.04
C THR A 111 12.39 -3.79 -5.41
N PHE A 112 11.28 -3.05 -5.49
CA PHE A 112 10.49 -2.72 -6.69
C PHE A 112 9.81 -3.93 -7.37
N ASN A 113 10.50 -5.07 -7.42
CA ASN A 113 10.10 -6.34 -8.05
C ASN A 113 9.61 -6.14 -9.49
N LEU A 114 10.29 -5.30 -10.27
CA LEU A 114 10.01 -5.12 -11.70
C LEU A 114 10.64 -6.26 -12.51
N ILE A 115 9.92 -6.73 -13.53
CA ILE A 115 10.40 -7.75 -14.46
C ILE A 115 11.32 -7.07 -15.47
N LYS A 116 12.61 -7.41 -15.42
CA LYS A 116 13.68 -6.77 -16.21
C LYS A 116 13.49 -6.91 -17.72
N SER A 117 12.91 -8.01 -18.17
CA SER A 117 12.65 -8.29 -19.60
C SER A 117 11.46 -7.49 -20.17
N LEU A 118 10.64 -6.91 -19.31
CA LEU A 118 9.50 -6.09 -19.73
C LEU A 118 9.91 -4.61 -19.72
N SER A 119 9.34 -3.84 -20.64
CA SER A 119 9.41 -2.38 -20.60
C SER A 119 8.65 -1.83 -19.38
N VAL A 120 8.85 -0.54 -19.09
CA VAL A 120 8.20 0.16 -17.98
C VAL A 120 6.68 0.12 -18.10
N TRP A 121 6.12 0.39 -19.28
CA TRP A 121 4.66 0.34 -19.46
C TRP A 121 4.12 -1.09 -19.35
N GLU A 122 4.87 -2.10 -19.80
CA GLU A 122 4.50 -3.51 -19.66
C GLU A 122 4.50 -3.96 -18.20
N ASN A 123 5.50 -3.52 -17.43
CA ASN A 123 5.54 -3.74 -15.98
C ASN A 123 4.30 -3.17 -15.29
N VAL A 124 3.89 -1.95 -15.65
CA VAL A 124 2.67 -1.32 -15.11
C VAL A 124 1.41 -2.08 -15.53
N ALA A 125 1.34 -2.53 -16.78
CA ALA A 125 0.18 -3.26 -17.33
C ALA A 125 0.10 -4.73 -16.91
N LEU A 126 1.13 -5.28 -16.27
CA LEU A 126 1.27 -6.72 -15.99
C LEU A 126 0.05 -7.30 -15.24
N PRO A 127 -0.47 -6.70 -14.15
CA PRO A 127 -1.65 -7.21 -13.45
C PRO A 127 -2.90 -7.32 -14.33
N GLN A 128 -3.11 -6.35 -15.23
CA GLN A 128 -4.22 -6.37 -16.19
C GLN A 128 -4.00 -7.41 -17.30
N SER A 129 -2.74 -7.62 -17.72
CA SER A 129 -2.42 -8.68 -18.66
C SER A 129 -2.72 -10.06 -18.07
N ALA A 130 -2.35 -10.30 -16.81
CA ALA A 130 -2.67 -11.54 -16.10
C ALA A 130 -4.18 -11.74 -15.90
N SER A 131 -4.95 -10.65 -15.87
CA SER A 131 -6.42 -10.67 -15.78
C SER A 131 -7.12 -10.74 -17.14
N GLY A 132 -6.38 -10.96 -18.24
CA GLY A 132 -6.96 -11.11 -19.58
C GLY A 132 -7.43 -9.82 -20.25
N VAL A 133 -7.10 -8.64 -19.71
CA VAL A 133 -7.47 -7.35 -20.31
C VAL A 133 -6.78 -7.20 -21.67
N ARG A 134 -7.54 -6.77 -22.69
CA ARG A 134 -7.03 -6.59 -24.06
C ARG A 134 -5.88 -5.57 -24.11
N TYR A 135 -4.99 -5.75 -25.10
CA TYR A 135 -3.76 -4.95 -25.26
C TYR A 135 -3.98 -3.44 -25.29
N GLN A 136 -4.89 -2.95 -26.16
CA GLN A 136 -5.08 -1.51 -26.35
C GLN A 136 -5.59 -0.81 -25.08
N PRO A 137 -6.66 -1.29 -24.40
CA PRO A 137 -7.10 -0.73 -23.12
C PRO A 137 -6.01 -0.73 -22.04
N ARG A 138 -5.33 -1.86 -21.82
CA ARG A 138 -4.32 -1.96 -20.74
C ARG A 138 -3.12 -1.06 -21.00
N ARG A 139 -2.66 -0.96 -22.26
CA ARG A 139 -1.56 -0.07 -22.63
C ARG A 139 -1.94 1.39 -22.42
N LYS A 140 -3.13 1.79 -22.87
CA LYS A 140 -3.65 3.15 -22.64
C LYS A 140 -3.65 3.49 -21.15
N ARG A 141 -4.22 2.61 -20.32
CA ARG A 141 -4.28 2.79 -18.87
C ARG A 141 -2.90 2.89 -18.23
N ALA A 142 -1.97 2.02 -18.61
CA ALA A 142 -0.60 2.06 -18.11
C ALA A 142 0.10 3.39 -18.44
N LEU A 143 -0.05 3.90 -19.67
CA LEU A 143 0.52 5.18 -20.08
C LEU A 143 -0.11 6.38 -19.35
N GLU A 144 -1.40 6.35 -19.06
CA GLU A 144 -2.08 7.38 -18.25
C GLU A 144 -1.53 7.43 -16.83
N LEU A 145 -1.30 6.27 -16.21
CA LEU A 145 -0.65 6.19 -14.90
C LEU A 145 0.79 6.69 -15.00
N LEU A 146 1.59 6.20 -15.93
CA LEU A 146 2.98 6.68 -16.08
C LEU A 146 3.06 8.20 -16.22
N LYS A 147 2.13 8.82 -16.95
CA LYS A 147 2.04 10.28 -17.06
C LYS A 147 1.74 10.96 -15.71
N LEU A 148 0.86 10.39 -14.89
CA LEU A 148 0.59 10.90 -13.54
C LEU A 148 1.86 10.89 -12.67
N PHE A 149 2.67 9.85 -12.81
CA PHE A 149 3.92 9.68 -12.07
C PHE A 149 5.13 10.38 -12.73
N LYS A 150 4.91 11.15 -13.81
CA LYS A 150 5.94 11.85 -14.61
C LYS A 150 7.00 10.89 -15.18
N LEU A 151 6.54 9.78 -15.76
CA LEU A 151 7.34 8.69 -16.31
C LEU A 151 7.02 8.40 -17.79
N GLU A 152 6.23 9.25 -18.45
CA GLU A 152 5.81 9.03 -19.84
C GLU A 152 6.98 8.88 -20.82
N ALA A 153 8.08 9.62 -20.59
CA ALA A 153 9.28 9.57 -21.40
C ALA A 153 10.03 8.22 -21.29
N TYR A 154 9.76 7.45 -20.24
CA TYR A 154 10.42 6.18 -19.96
C TYR A 154 9.57 4.97 -20.31
N ALA A 155 8.37 5.16 -20.85
CA ALA A 155 7.40 4.09 -21.05
C ALA A 155 8.00 2.85 -21.75
N ASN A 156 8.81 3.05 -22.79
CA ASN A 156 9.42 1.97 -23.57
C ASN A 156 10.81 1.54 -23.09
N ARG A 157 11.35 2.15 -22.03
CA ARG A 157 12.61 1.72 -21.41
C ARG A 157 12.40 0.48 -20.57
N HIS A 158 13.48 -0.22 -20.25
CA HIS A 158 13.53 -1.34 -19.32
C HIS A 158 13.95 -0.87 -17.91
N PRO A 159 13.64 -1.65 -16.85
CA PRO A 159 13.97 -1.28 -15.47
C PRO A 159 15.44 -0.93 -15.20
N ASN A 160 16.37 -1.55 -15.93
CA ASN A 160 17.81 -1.28 -15.82
C ASN A 160 18.24 0.05 -16.46
N GLU A 161 17.36 0.73 -17.17
CA GLU A 161 17.63 2.00 -17.88
C GLU A 161 17.03 3.22 -17.15
N ILE A 162 16.51 3.02 -15.94
CA ILE A 162 15.88 4.05 -15.10
C ILE A 162 16.40 3.97 -13.66
N SER A 163 16.42 5.12 -12.99
CA SER A 163 16.87 5.24 -11.60
C SER A 163 15.98 4.47 -10.61
N GLY A 164 16.51 4.16 -9.42
CA GLY A 164 15.71 3.50 -8.37
C GLY A 164 14.44 4.28 -7.99
N GLY A 165 14.52 5.61 -7.93
CA GLY A 165 13.35 6.45 -7.64
C GLY A 165 12.29 6.38 -8.74
N GLU A 166 12.70 6.27 -10.00
CA GLU A 166 11.80 6.01 -11.12
C GLU A 166 11.21 4.61 -11.04
N GLN A 167 12.00 3.58 -10.73
CA GLN A 167 11.52 2.21 -10.55
C GLN A 167 10.48 2.11 -9.43
N GLN A 168 10.66 2.81 -8.31
CA GLN A 168 9.68 2.87 -7.24
C GLN A 168 8.36 3.49 -7.72
N ARG A 169 8.43 4.61 -8.47
CA ARG A 169 7.23 5.23 -9.05
C ARG A 169 6.53 4.31 -10.06
N VAL A 170 7.29 3.52 -10.83
CA VAL A 170 6.74 2.46 -11.70
C VAL A 170 6.05 1.39 -10.88
N ALA A 171 6.63 0.94 -9.75
CA ALA A 171 6.01 -0.05 -8.88
C ALA A 171 4.69 0.46 -8.26
N ILE A 172 4.62 1.74 -7.86
CA ILE A 172 3.38 2.38 -7.39
C ILE A 172 2.34 2.47 -8.51
N ALA A 173 2.75 2.88 -9.72
CA ALA A 173 1.87 2.91 -10.88
C ALA A 173 1.29 1.50 -11.19
N ARG A 174 2.12 0.46 -11.13
CA ARG A 174 1.70 -0.93 -11.29
C ARG A 174 0.69 -1.34 -10.21
N ALA A 175 0.92 -0.98 -8.95
CA ALA A 175 0.00 -1.31 -7.87
C ALA A 175 -1.38 -0.66 -8.05
N LEU A 176 -1.47 0.47 -8.76
CA LEU A 176 -2.71 1.22 -8.99
C LEU A 176 -3.43 0.86 -10.28
N ILE A 177 -2.87 -0.02 -11.13
CA ILE A 177 -3.41 -0.28 -12.47
C ILE A 177 -4.85 -0.78 -12.44
N ASN A 178 -5.18 -1.63 -11.46
CA ASN A 178 -6.50 -2.20 -11.23
C ASN A 178 -7.37 -1.36 -10.28
N ASN A 179 -6.95 -0.14 -9.94
CA ASN A 179 -7.69 0.76 -9.04
C ASN A 179 -8.11 0.07 -7.72
N PRO A 180 -7.12 -0.44 -6.95
CA PRO A 180 -7.41 -1.22 -5.75
C PRO A 180 -8.07 -0.36 -4.65
N GLN A 181 -8.77 -1.01 -3.73
CA GLN A 181 -9.38 -0.36 -2.58
C GLN A 181 -8.34 0.20 -1.59
N PHE A 182 -7.18 -0.46 -1.49
CA PHE A 182 -6.07 0.00 -0.67
C PHE A 182 -4.71 -0.39 -1.24
N LEU A 183 -3.67 0.31 -0.78
CA LEU A 183 -2.28 -0.01 -1.09
C LEU A 183 -1.57 -0.54 0.15
N LEU A 184 -0.83 -1.63 -0.02
CA LEU A 184 0.18 -2.12 0.93
C LEU A 184 1.56 -1.74 0.40
N ILE A 185 2.36 -1.09 1.24
CA ILE A 185 3.65 -0.53 0.82
C ILE A 185 4.72 -0.94 1.83
N ASP A 186 5.68 -1.74 1.38
CA ASP A 186 6.83 -2.20 2.17
C ASP A 186 8.06 -1.32 1.91
N GLU A 187 8.46 -0.54 2.90
CA GLU A 187 9.66 0.32 2.90
C GLU A 187 9.91 1.06 1.57
N PRO A 188 9.04 2.00 1.19
CA PRO A 188 9.03 2.57 -0.16
C PRO A 188 10.27 3.40 -0.52
N THR A 189 11.09 3.72 0.46
CA THR A 189 12.22 4.65 0.32
C THR A 189 13.56 4.01 0.70
N GLY A 190 13.59 2.74 1.13
CA GLY A 190 14.79 2.12 1.72
C GLY A 190 15.99 2.09 0.77
N ASN A 191 15.75 2.10 -0.54
CA ASN A 191 16.77 2.03 -1.59
C ASN A 191 16.92 3.35 -2.37
N LEU A 192 16.38 4.46 -1.86
CA LEU A 192 16.31 5.75 -2.57
C LEU A 192 17.15 6.83 -1.90
N ASP A 193 17.69 7.75 -2.70
CA ASP A 193 18.20 9.02 -2.17
C ASP A 193 17.05 9.87 -1.60
N THR A 194 17.37 10.83 -0.73
CA THR A 194 16.38 11.65 -0.04
C THR A 194 15.42 12.37 -0.98
N LYS A 195 15.90 12.90 -2.11
CA LYS A 195 15.03 13.64 -3.05
C LYS A 195 14.04 12.70 -3.73
N SER A 196 14.51 11.51 -4.13
CA SER A 196 13.66 10.47 -4.70
C SER A 196 12.64 9.93 -3.69
N ALA A 197 13.07 9.73 -2.45
CA ALA A 197 12.22 9.28 -1.35
C ALA A 197 11.10 10.29 -1.04
N ASP A 198 11.45 11.57 -0.92
CA ASP A 198 10.49 12.65 -0.70
C ASP A 198 9.47 12.72 -1.84
N ALA A 199 9.94 12.63 -3.10
CA ALA A 199 9.04 12.63 -4.26
C ALA A 199 8.04 11.46 -4.21
N VAL A 200 8.48 10.26 -3.80
CA VAL A 200 7.61 9.10 -3.62
C VAL A 200 6.57 9.36 -2.53
N MET A 201 6.98 9.85 -1.37
CA MET A 201 6.07 10.15 -0.25
C MET A 201 5.05 11.22 -0.61
N GLN A 202 5.46 12.27 -1.34
CA GLN A 202 4.54 13.29 -1.84
C GLN A 202 3.46 12.72 -2.77
N ILE A 203 3.81 11.74 -3.60
CA ILE A 203 2.85 11.09 -4.48
C ILE A 203 1.84 10.26 -3.68
N LEU A 204 2.31 9.47 -2.69
CA LEU A 204 1.45 8.68 -1.81
C LEU A 204 0.49 9.58 -1.02
N HIS A 205 1.01 10.67 -0.48
CA HIS A 205 0.20 11.68 0.18
C HIS A 205 -0.84 12.30 -0.75
N GLY A 206 -0.47 12.61 -2.00
CA GLY A 206 -1.40 13.07 -3.03
C GLY A 206 -2.53 12.07 -3.33
N LEU A 207 -2.20 10.78 -3.45
CA LEU A 207 -3.17 9.69 -3.67
C LEU A 207 -4.18 9.58 -2.52
N HIS A 208 -3.69 9.68 -1.28
CA HIS A 208 -4.53 9.67 -0.09
C HIS A 208 -5.38 10.94 0.00
N TYR A 209 -4.77 12.13 0.01
CA TYR A 209 -5.47 13.38 0.28
C TYR A 209 -6.50 13.72 -0.79
N ARG A 210 -6.15 13.54 -2.08
CA ARG A 210 -6.99 13.96 -3.21
C ARG A 210 -7.93 12.87 -3.71
N SER A 211 -7.52 11.60 -3.70
CA SER A 211 -8.32 10.49 -4.24
C SER A 211 -8.87 9.54 -3.17
N LYS A 212 -8.68 9.89 -1.88
CA LYS A 212 -9.13 9.12 -0.71
C LYS A 212 -8.75 7.63 -0.81
N HIS A 213 -7.57 7.34 -1.36
CA HIS A 213 -7.04 5.97 -1.32
C HIS A 213 -6.63 5.63 0.11
N THR A 214 -7.00 4.43 0.54
CA THR A 214 -6.49 3.85 1.78
C THR A 214 -5.05 3.38 1.53
N ILE A 215 -4.12 3.76 2.40
CA ILE A 215 -2.71 3.39 2.29
C ILE A 215 -2.26 2.82 3.63
N ILE A 216 -1.65 1.63 3.60
CA ILE A 216 -0.90 1.06 4.71
C ILE A 216 0.57 0.97 4.29
N LEU A 217 1.41 1.73 4.98
CA LEU A 217 2.85 1.80 4.70
C LEU A 217 3.61 1.31 5.92
N VAL A 218 4.49 0.33 5.75
CA VAL A 218 5.42 -0.07 6.80
C VAL A 218 6.74 0.66 6.62
N THR A 219 7.28 1.25 7.70
CA THR A 219 8.62 1.85 7.66
C THR A 219 9.32 1.87 9.02
N HIS A 220 10.64 1.95 9.02
CA HIS A 220 11.46 2.29 10.19
C HIS A 220 11.97 3.74 10.17
N ASN A 221 11.63 4.53 9.15
CA ASN A 221 12.09 5.91 9.02
C ASN A 221 11.10 6.91 9.66
N PRO A 222 11.47 7.61 10.75
CA PRO A 222 10.56 8.52 11.44
C PRO A 222 10.23 9.80 10.65
N ASN A 223 11.02 10.15 9.62
CA ASN A 223 10.81 11.37 8.84
C ASN A 223 9.49 11.37 8.06
N TYR A 224 8.90 10.20 7.86
CA TYR A 224 7.68 10.04 7.07
C TYR A 224 6.40 9.93 7.91
N LEU A 225 6.51 9.90 9.24
CA LEU A 225 5.36 9.76 10.12
C LEU A 225 4.34 10.88 9.93
N SER A 226 4.81 12.10 9.63
CA SER A 226 3.96 13.27 9.41
C SER A 226 3.03 13.17 8.20
N PHE A 227 3.23 12.21 7.29
CA PHE A 227 2.33 11.97 6.16
C PHE A 227 1.12 11.08 6.51
N ALA A 228 1.19 10.34 7.62
CA ALA A 228 0.15 9.40 8.03
C ALA A 228 -0.98 10.11 8.77
N THR A 229 -2.24 9.74 8.51
CA THR A 229 -3.36 10.12 9.40
C THR A 229 -3.32 9.37 10.72
N ARG A 230 -2.70 8.19 10.73
CA ARG A 230 -2.48 7.38 11.94
C ARG A 230 -1.16 6.63 11.87
N VAL A 231 -0.45 6.60 12.99
CA VAL A 231 0.77 5.80 13.16
C VAL A 231 0.51 4.68 14.17
N ILE A 232 0.83 3.44 13.78
CA ILE A 232 0.82 2.26 14.64
C ILE A 232 2.27 1.92 14.97
N TYR A 233 2.67 2.06 16.23
CA TYR A 233 4.03 1.79 16.67
C TYR A 233 4.16 0.31 17.06
N MET A 234 5.02 -0.41 16.37
CA MET A 234 5.30 -1.83 16.58
C MET A 234 6.70 -2.07 17.14
N ARG A 235 6.80 -2.97 18.11
CA ARG A 235 8.06 -3.49 18.66
C ARG A 235 7.86 -4.92 19.12
N ASP A 236 8.83 -5.78 18.82
CA ASP A 236 8.88 -7.19 19.26
C ASP A 236 7.57 -7.97 18.99
N GLY A 237 6.94 -7.72 17.83
CA GLY A 237 5.71 -8.39 17.41
C GLY A 237 4.42 -7.84 18.01
N GLN A 238 4.48 -6.75 18.77
CA GLN A 238 3.34 -6.15 19.46
C GLN A 238 3.11 -4.69 19.04
N ILE A 239 1.86 -4.24 19.10
CA ILE A 239 1.52 -2.82 19.01
C ILE A 239 1.74 -2.19 20.38
N GLN A 240 2.63 -1.21 20.42
CA GLN A 240 2.99 -0.49 21.64
C GLN A 240 2.04 0.70 21.88
N LYS A 241 1.70 1.42 20.82
CA LYS A 241 0.75 2.54 20.84
C LYS A 241 0.24 2.84 19.44
N GLN A 242 -0.86 3.59 19.37
CA GLN A 242 -1.39 4.17 18.14
C GLN A 242 -1.56 5.69 18.34
N GLU A 243 -1.22 6.48 17.33
CA GLU A 243 -1.34 7.94 17.37
C GLU A 243 -2.05 8.44 16.12
N TYR A 244 -3.10 9.24 16.31
CA TYR A 244 -3.76 9.95 15.20
C TYR A 244 -3.09 11.30 14.99
N ILE A 245 -2.75 11.59 13.74
CA ILE A 245 -2.07 12.82 13.34
C ILE A 245 -3.08 13.72 12.64
N SER A 246 -3.32 14.88 13.25
CA SER A 246 -4.08 15.95 12.60
C SER A 246 -3.22 16.58 11.49
N HIS A 247 -3.68 16.52 10.25
CA HIS A 247 -3.06 17.28 9.17
C HIS A 247 -3.66 18.67 9.10
N ASP A 248 -2.80 19.68 8.97
CA ASP A 248 -3.23 20.99 8.51
C ASP A 248 -3.37 20.93 6.98
N PRO A 249 -4.57 21.15 6.41
CA PRO A 249 -4.78 21.14 4.97
C PRO A 249 -3.96 22.20 4.21
N SER A 250 -3.35 23.17 4.90
CA SER A 250 -2.48 24.20 4.31
C SER A 250 -1.03 23.76 4.06
N THR A 251 -0.57 22.64 4.62
CA THR A 251 0.84 22.19 4.50
C THR A 251 1.10 21.23 3.33
N VAL A 252 0.12 21.03 2.44
CA VAL A 252 0.22 20.09 1.32
C VAL A 252 1.11 20.67 0.20
N PRO A 253 2.24 20.04 -0.15
CA PRO A 253 3.04 20.51 -1.27
C PRO A 253 2.29 20.32 -2.60
N PRO A 254 2.43 21.26 -3.56
CA PRO A 254 1.78 21.19 -4.85
C PRO A 254 2.48 20.19 -5.78
N ALA A 255 2.55 18.91 -5.41
CA ALA A 255 3.43 17.97 -6.12
C ALA A 255 2.78 17.34 -7.38
N VAL A 256 1.46 17.34 -7.50
CA VAL A 256 0.74 16.77 -8.65
C VAL A 256 -0.55 17.57 -8.86
N SER A 257 -0.84 17.94 -10.10
CA SER A 257 -2.01 18.78 -10.41
C SER A 257 -3.31 18.13 -9.94
N GLU A 258 -4.17 18.91 -9.31
CA GLU A 258 -5.48 18.50 -8.80
C GLU A 258 -6.32 17.77 -9.85
N LYS A 259 -6.28 18.22 -11.10
CA LYS A 259 -6.98 17.60 -12.24
C LYS A 259 -6.52 16.17 -12.54
N SER A 260 -5.25 15.84 -12.32
CA SER A 260 -4.72 14.50 -12.59
C SER A 260 -5.18 13.48 -11.56
N PHE A 261 -5.27 13.88 -10.29
CA PHE A 261 -5.79 13.03 -9.22
C PHE A 261 -7.33 12.99 -9.16
N GLN A 262 -8.00 14.07 -9.59
CA GLN A 262 -9.44 14.06 -9.80
C GLN A 262 -9.82 13.03 -10.87
N LYS A 263 -9.08 12.93 -11.99
CA LYS A 263 -9.28 11.87 -12.98
C LYS A 263 -9.15 10.45 -12.42
N LEU A 264 -8.28 10.23 -11.43
CA LEU A 264 -8.17 8.95 -10.72
C LEU A 264 -9.38 8.69 -9.81
N ALA A 265 -9.89 9.73 -9.14
CA ALA A 265 -11.10 9.63 -8.33
C ALA A 265 -12.36 9.43 -9.20
N ASP A 266 -12.48 10.14 -10.31
CA ASP A 266 -13.55 10.00 -11.30
C ASP A 266 -13.50 8.61 -11.99
N PHE A 267 -12.30 8.04 -12.11
CA PHE A 267 -12.12 6.68 -12.61
C PHE A 267 -12.71 5.64 -11.63
N LYS A 268 -12.59 5.83 -10.31
CA LYS A 268 -13.27 4.98 -9.31
C LYS A 268 -14.78 4.95 -9.52
N ALA A 269 -15.38 6.05 -9.97
CA ALA A 269 -16.82 6.14 -10.21
C ALA A 269 -17.26 5.42 -11.50
N ASN A 270 -16.39 5.33 -12.51
CA ASN A 270 -16.75 4.83 -13.85
C ASN A 270 -16.45 3.33 -14.07
N GLU A 271 -15.65 2.66 -13.24
CA GLU A 271 -15.31 1.22 -13.40
C GLU A 271 -16.30 0.23 -12.79
N GLY A 272 -17.38 0.70 -12.16
CA GLY A 272 -18.55 -0.16 -11.87
C GLY A 272 -19.11 -0.87 -13.13
N ALA A 273 -18.70 -0.44 -14.32
CA ALA A 273 -19.08 -1.01 -15.62
C ALA A 273 -18.12 -2.06 -16.20
N TYR A 274 -16.85 -2.14 -15.75
CA TYR A 274 -15.85 -3.07 -16.33
C TYR A 274 -15.67 -4.37 -15.55
N ALA A 275 -16.13 -4.43 -14.29
CA ALA A 275 -16.04 -5.62 -13.44
C ALA A 275 -17.14 -6.68 -13.71
N MET A 276 -18.02 -6.49 -14.71
CA MET A 276 -19.13 -7.39 -15.04
C MET A 276 -19.03 -8.07 -16.42
N ARG A 277 -17.83 -8.27 -16.99
CA ARG A 277 -17.68 -9.03 -18.24
C ARG A 277 -16.49 -9.96 -18.22
#